data_AF-A0A3M7NVQ2-F1
#
_entry.id   AF-A0A3M7NVQ2-F1
#
_cell.length_a   1.000
_cell.length_b   1.000
_cell.length_c   1.000
_cell.angle_alpha   90.00
_cell.angle_beta   90.00
_cell.angle_gamma   90.00
#
_symmetry.space_group_name_H-M   'P 1'
#
loop_
_entity.id
_entity.type
_entity.pdbx_description
1 polymer ?
#
loop_
_entity_poly.entity_id
_entity_poly.type
_entity_poly.pdbx_seq_one_letter_code
_entity_poly.pdbx_strand_id
1 'polypeptide(L)'
;MAPGVVPVTDTQVVTIQDPVLSNGSSHHSFSIDDVLPHRSASAPMSRLVAPFASAALFKSKANSAKPKAKRWDHHISDESKKRQPSSLKGAMKYFHRDVISLDYFPFHNMSLKLPVSPYFSESDTAITGQTLTAGKHDIPEDTSLYDLSVALNYGQSMGCPQLIRFVTEHTEIVHHPPYSDWEICLTSGSTSALEIALRIFCSPGDYVITEEYSFSSALESIRPMGLGLLGAKMDERGMLPSDLDHMLSTWDEVARGGARKPFLMYTVPSGHNPTASTQDLARRKAIYQVAEKHDLFILEDEPYYFLQMEPFVSGITHQVPQPFQPTSVPAFLHNLIPSYLNLDTSGRVLRMDSFSKIIAPGSRCGWVTGSAQIIERFVRHMETSAQKPSGFAEMALYKLLDENWGHRGFLEWLMFIRAEYTRRRDIMCNACETYLPTDVASWVAPMAGMFHWIAVDLHKHPDYRPGLTHDDFLAIEEKVFLAAVAKNVLLARGSWFRAELGTDEKLFVRATFAAASAENIEEGVRRLGDALRDETR
;
A
#
# COMPACT_ATOMS: atom_id res chain seq x y z
N MET A 1 -9.38 -54.02 -9.47
CA MET A 1 -9.42 -52.99 -10.52
C MET A 1 -10.65 -52.13 -10.26
N ALA A 2 -10.46 -51.03 -9.54
CA ALA A 2 -11.51 -50.05 -9.24
C ALA A 2 -11.46 -48.95 -10.32
N PRO A 3 -12.61 -48.38 -10.74
CA PRO A 3 -12.68 -47.44 -11.86
C PRO A 3 -12.11 -46.08 -11.46
N GLY A 4 -11.38 -45.48 -12.40
CA GLY A 4 -10.65 -44.22 -12.21
C GLY A 4 -11.58 -43.03 -11.95
N VAL A 5 -11.20 -42.25 -10.94
CA VAL A 5 -11.77 -40.93 -10.68
C VAL A 5 -11.13 -39.95 -11.65
N VAL A 6 -11.94 -39.39 -12.56
CA VAL A 6 -11.54 -38.31 -13.47
C VAL A 6 -11.72 -36.98 -12.71
N PRO A 7 -10.68 -36.15 -12.56
CA PRO A 7 -10.84 -34.81 -12.00
C PRO A 7 -11.59 -33.93 -13.02
N VAL A 8 -12.71 -33.35 -12.59
CA VAL A 8 -13.48 -32.38 -13.38
C VAL A 8 -12.89 -31.00 -13.11
N THR A 9 -12.09 -30.48 -14.04
CA THR A 9 -11.69 -29.07 -14.09
C THR A 9 -12.77 -28.30 -14.83
N ASP A 10 -13.76 -27.78 -14.09
CA ASP A 10 -14.70 -26.81 -14.63
C ASP A 10 -14.09 -25.40 -14.50
N THR A 11 -13.17 -25.06 -15.41
CA THR A 11 -12.77 -23.68 -15.66
C THR A 11 -13.54 -23.16 -16.86
N GLN A 12 -14.87 -23.06 -16.74
CA GLN A 12 -15.60 -22.13 -17.59
C GLN A 12 -15.36 -20.72 -17.05
N VAL A 13 -14.59 -19.94 -17.82
CA VAL A 13 -14.50 -18.49 -17.68
C VAL A 13 -15.91 -17.94 -17.88
N VAL A 14 -16.62 -17.69 -16.79
CA VAL A 14 -17.89 -16.98 -16.84
C VAL A 14 -17.57 -15.52 -17.11
N THR A 15 -17.74 -15.10 -18.36
CA THR A 15 -17.81 -13.69 -18.74
C THR A 15 -19.10 -13.11 -18.14
N ILE A 16 -19.03 -12.61 -16.90
CA ILE A 16 -20.10 -11.79 -16.35
C ILE A 16 -19.93 -10.40 -16.94
N GLN A 17 -20.77 -10.04 -17.91
CA GLN A 17 -20.93 -8.64 -18.30
C GLN A 17 -21.46 -7.87 -17.08
N ASP A 18 -20.71 -6.87 -16.61
CA ASP A 18 -21.10 -6.03 -15.47
C ASP A 18 -22.23 -5.06 -15.89
N PRO A 19 -23.43 -5.13 -15.29
CA PRO A 19 -24.52 -4.22 -15.59
C PRO A 19 -24.29 -2.77 -15.12
N VAL A 20 -23.21 -2.50 -14.36
CA VAL A 20 -22.77 -1.14 -14.00
C VAL A 20 -21.81 -0.56 -15.04
N LEU A 21 -21.16 -1.40 -15.86
CA LEU A 21 -20.37 -0.98 -17.02
C LEU A 21 -21.18 -1.01 -18.33
N SER A 22 -22.40 -1.56 -18.32
CA SER A 22 -23.24 -1.71 -19.52
C SER A 22 -24.09 -0.48 -19.88
N ASN A 23 -23.99 0.63 -19.15
CA ASN A 23 -24.67 1.87 -19.51
C ASN A 23 -23.85 2.67 -20.55
N GLY A 24 -23.89 2.20 -21.80
CA GLY A 24 -24.18 3.00 -23.00
C GLY A 24 -23.42 4.29 -23.30
N SER A 25 -22.32 4.60 -22.62
CA SER A 25 -21.44 5.72 -22.95
C SER A 25 -20.01 5.21 -22.91
N SER A 26 -19.39 5.08 -24.09
CA SER A 26 -17.96 4.78 -24.23
C SER A 26 -17.17 5.99 -23.75
N HIS A 27 -17.17 6.24 -22.45
CA HIS A 27 -16.30 7.24 -21.84
C HIS A 27 -14.89 6.66 -21.88
N HIS A 28 -14.06 7.24 -22.75
CA HIS A 28 -12.64 6.98 -22.83
C HIS A 28 -12.00 7.13 -21.44
N SER A 29 -11.42 6.05 -20.91
CA SER A 29 -10.65 6.09 -19.66
C SER A 29 -9.26 6.63 -19.95
N PHE A 30 -8.78 7.57 -19.14
CA PHE A 30 -7.45 8.15 -19.28
C PHE A 30 -6.39 7.05 -19.22
N SER A 31 -5.53 6.98 -20.23
CA SER A 31 -4.53 5.94 -20.44
C SER A 31 -3.13 6.52 -20.61
N ILE A 32 -2.12 5.65 -20.71
CA ILE A 32 -0.74 6.07 -20.96
C ILE A 32 -0.59 6.88 -22.25
N ASP A 33 -1.40 6.58 -23.27
CA ASP A 33 -1.32 7.23 -24.58
C ASP A 33 -1.91 8.64 -24.55
N ASP A 34 -2.71 8.96 -23.53
CA ASP A 34 -3.30 10.29 -23.33
C ASP A 34 -2.36 11.26 -22.60
N VAL A 35 -1.32 10.77 -21.92
CA VAL A 35 -0.46 11.58 -21.04
C VAL A 35 0.22 12.71 -21.81
N LEU A 36 0.91 12.42 -22.91
CA LEU A 36 1.64 13.44 -23.68
C LEU A 36 0.70 14.45 -24.38
N PRO A 37 -0.39 14.01 -25.06
CA PRO A 37 -1.40 14.94 -25.57
C PRO A 37 -2.01 15.81 -24.49
N HIS A 38 -2.36 15.25 -23.33
CA HIS A 38 -2.95 15.97 -22.21
C HIS A 38 -2.00 17.01 -21.62
N ARG A 39 -0.74 16.64 -21.37
CA ARG A 39 0.31 17.57 -20.92
C ARG A 39 0.51 18.72 -21.90
N SER A 40 0.50 18.43 -23.21
CA SER A 40 0.67 19.43 -24.27
C SER A 40 -0.49 20.42 -24.37
N ALA A 41 -1.70 19.99 -24.02
CA ALA A 41 -2.91 20.82 -24.00
C ALA A 41 -3.15 21.53 -22.66
N SER A 42 -2.37 21.21 -21.62
CA SER A 42 -2.52 21.74 -20.28
C SER A 42 -1.69 23.01 -20.07
N ALA A 43 -2.06 23.80 -19.05
CA ALA A 43 -1.28 24.98 -18.68
C ALA A 43 0.15 24.58 -18.27
N PRO A 44 1.17 25.40 -18.57
CA PRO A 44 2.54 25.13 -18.15
C PRO A 44 2.64 24.98 -16.63
N MET A 45 3.37 23.95 -16.19
CA MET A 45 3.65 23.73 -14.78
C MET A 45 4.51 24.87 -14.21
N SER A 46 4.22 25.30 -12.99
CA SER A 46 5.06 26.27 -12.29
C SER A 46 6.45 25.68 -12.02
N ARG A 47 7.48 26.45 -12.37
CA ARG A 47 8.90 26.12 -12.17
C ARG A 47 9.57 27.01 -11.09
N LEU A 48 8.76 27.64 -10.23
CA LEU A 48 9.24 28.52 -9.17
C LEU A 48 9.62 27.72 -7.90
N VAL A 49 10.27 28.39 -6.94
CA VAL A 49 10.50 27.84 -5.60
C VAL A 49 9.17 27.74 -4.83
N ALA A 50 8.97 26.60 -4.15
CA ALA A 50 7.76 26.28 -3.38
C ALA A 50 6.43 26.70 -4.04
N PRO A 51 6.18 26.28 -5.30
CA PRO A 51 4.95 26.61 -5.99
C PRO A 51 3.80 25.78 -5.43
N PHE A 52 2.59 26.34 -5.41
CA PHE A 52 1.39 25.58 -5.09
C PHE A 52 1.13 24.52 -6.17
N ALA A 53 0.75 23.31 -5.74
CA ALA A 53 0.35 22.22 -6.61
C ALA A 53 -0.99 21.63 -6.14
N SER A 54 -1.73 21.04 -7.06
CA SER A 54 -2.98 20.32 -6.78
C SER A 54 -3.22 19.33 -7.90
N ALA A 55 -3.83 18.19 -7.59
CA ALA A 55 -4.23 17.21 -8.60
C ALA A 55 -5.20 17.83 -9.61
N ALA A 56 -6.06 18.77 -9.20
CA ALA A 56 -6.94 19.52 -10.10
C ALA A 56 -6.23 20.21 -11.27
N LEU A 57 -4.94 20.52 -11.15
CA LEU A 57 -4.15 21.10 -12.25
C LEU A 57 -3.76 20.07 -13.32
N PHE A 58 -3.81 18.78 -13.00
CA PHE A 58 -3.26 17.70 -13.83
C PHE A 58 -4.30 16.63 -14.20
N LYS A 59 -5.47 16.61 -13.55
CA LYS A 59 -6.56 15.67 -13.89
C LYS A 59 -7.10 15.89 -15.31
N SER A 60 -7.47 14.80 -15.96
CA SER A 60 -8.12 14.82 -17.27
C SER A 60 -9.46 15.55 -17.24
N LYS A 61 -9.90 16.06 -18.40
CA LYS A 61 -11.21 16.71 -18.51
C LYS A 61 -12.37 15.77 -18.16
N ALA A 62 -12.24 14.47 -18.45
CA ALA A 62 -13.23 13.46 -18.14
C ALA A 62 -13.56 13.40 -16.64
N ASN A 63 -12.59 13.71 -15.78
CA ASN A 63 -12.79 13.72 -14.34
C ASN A 63 -13.79 14.79 -13.88
N SER A 64 -13.85 15.95 -14.54
CA SER A 64 -14.72 17.07 -14.14
C SER A 64 -16.22 16.78 -14.25
N ALA A 65 -16.62 15.79 -15.04
CA ALA A 65 -18.02 15.40 -15.23
C ALA A 65 -18.55 14.48 -14.11
N LYS A 66 -17.68 13.96 -13.24
CA LYS A 66 -18.04 13.02 -12.17
C LYS A 66 -18.69 13.74 -10.98
N PRO A 67 -19.55 13.06 -10.20
CA PRO A 67 -20.13 13.63 -8.98
C PRO A 67 -19.03 14.00 -7.97
N LYS A 68 -19.34 14.89 -7.02
CA LYS A 68 -18.42 15.21 -5.92
C LYS A 68 -18.56 14.21 -4.77
N ALA A 69 -17.51 14.09 -3.98
CA ALA A 69 -17.52 13.35 -2.72
C ALA A 69 -18.57 13.88 -1.74
N LYS A 70 -18.97 13.02 -0.79
CA LYS A 70 -19.73 13.41 0.40
C LYS A 70 -18.90 14.36 1.27
N ARG A 71 -19.61 15.07 2.14
CA ARG A 71 -19.02 15.92 3.17
C ARG A 71 -18.75 15.10 4.43
N TRP A 72 -17.59 15.32 5.04
CA TRP A 72 -17.08 14.57 6.19
C TRP A 72 -16.95 15.44 7.46
N ASP A 73 -17.62 16.60 7.50
CA ASP A 73 -17.48 17.58 8.59
C ASP A 73 -17.84 17.00 9.99
N HIS A 74 -18.74 16.01 10.04
CA HIS A 74 -19.13 15.29 11.26
C HIS A 74 -18.08 14.30 11.78
N HIS A 75 -17.18 13.83 10.91
CA HIS A 75 -16.13 12.86 11.24
C HIS A 75 -14.75 13.49 11.47
N ILE A 76 -14.56 14.76 11.13
CA ILE A 76 -13.29 15.48 11.37
C ILE A 76 -13.17 15.84 12.86
N SER A 77 -12.02 15.51 13.46
CA SER A 77 -11.68 15.78 14.85
C SER A 77 -11.61 17.28 15.16
N ASP A 78 -11.73 17.62 16.44
CA ASP A 78 -11.58 19.00 16.90
C ASP A 78 -10.18 19.56 16.65
N GLU A 79 -9.13 18.72 16.74
CA GLU A 79 -7.77 19.12 16.39
C GLU A 79 -7.72 19.58 14.94
N SER A 80 -8.20 18.74 14.03
CA SER A 80 -8.14 18.96 12.59
C SER A 80 -9.02 20.14 12.14
N LYS A 81 -10.18 20.34 12.76
CA LYS A 81 -11.05 21.51 12.55
C LYS A 81 -10.35 22.82 12.93
N LYS A 82 -9.57 22.84 14.01
CA LYS A 82 -8.89 24.05 14.50
C LYS A 82 -7.68 24.45 13.67
N ARG A 83 -7.09 23.52 12.91
CA ARG A 83 -5.92 23.80 12.06
C ARG A 83 -6.24 24.81 10.97
N GLN A 84 -5.39 25.84 10.88
CA GLN A 84 -5.45 26.91 9.89
C GLN A 84 -4.30 26.77 8.88
N PRO A 85 -4.45 27.33 7.66
CA PRO A 85 -3.34 27.41 6.71
C PRO A 85 -2.11 28.11 7.29
N SER A 86 -0.93 27.56 7.06
CA SER A 86 0.33 28.19 7.46
C SER A 86 0.50 29.57 6.80
N SER A 87 0.71 30.61 7.61
CA SER A 87 0.86 31.98 7.12
C SER A 87 2.08 32.13 6.19
N LEU A 88 3.20 31.49 6.51
CA LEU A 88 4.42 31.55 5.71
C LEU A 88 4.27 30.81 4.38
N LYS A 89 3.73 29.59 4.39
CA LYS A 89 3.47 28.84 3.14
C LYS A 89 2.39 29.52 2.30
N GLY A 90 1.38 30.10 2.93
CA GLY A 90 0.36 30.91 2.26
C GLY A 90 0.90 32.19 1.62
N ALA A 91 1.96 32.79 2.17
CA ALA A 91 2.62 33.95 1.59
C ALA A 91 3.36 33.63 0.28
N MET A 92 3.74 32.37 0.05
CA MET A 92 4.43 31.95 -1.19
C MET A 92 3.58 32.14 -2.45
N LYS A 93 2.27 32.38 -2.35
CA LYS A 93 1.45 32.80 -3.50
C LYS A 93 1.88 34.15 -4.09
N TYR A 94 2.61 34.96 -3.32
CA TYR A 94 3.19 36.22 -3.77
C TYR A 94 4.65 36.06 -4.26
N PHE A 95 5.20 34.85 -4.24
CA PHE A 95 6.55 34.59 -4.73
C PHE A 95 6.54 34.53 -6.26
N HIS A 96 7.31 35.42 -6.90
CA HIS A 96 7.50 35.47 -8.35
C HIS A 96 8.99 35.55 -8.68
N ARG A 97 9.33 35.52 -9.97
CA ARG A 97 10.72 35.43 -10.45
C ARG A 97 11.64 36.54 -9.96
N ASP A 98 11.11 37.72 -9.65
CA ASP A 98 11.89 38.87 -9.20
C ASP A 98 12.06 38.93 -7.67
N VAL A 99 11.47 37.99 -6.93
CA VAL A 99 11.66 37.86 -5.49
C VAL A 99 13.01 37.18 -5.24
N ILE A 100 13.90 37.87 -4.51
CA ILE A 100 15.24 37.38 -4.19
C ILE A 100 15.14 36.18 -3.24
N SER A 101 15.63 35.02 -3.67
CA SER A 101 15.80 33.82 -2.84
C SER A 101 17.29 33.56 -2.59
N LEU A 102 17.60 33.06 -1.39
CA LEU A 102 18.96 32.68 -1.03
C LEU A 102 19.26 31.27 -1.55
N ASP A 103 20.35 31.12 -2.31
CA ASP A 103 20.88 29.82 -2.77
C ASP A 103 22.29 29.58 -2.21
N TYR A 104 22.35 29.11 -0.96
CA TYR A 104 23.59 28.75 -0.26
C TYR A 104 23.78 27.23 -0.10
N PHE A 105 23.14 26.42 -0.95
CA PHE A 105 23.20 24.96 -0.83
C PHE A 105 24.53 24.42 -1.38
N PRO A 106 25.29 23.58 -0.64
CA PRO A 106 26.62 23.10 -1.03
C PRO A 106 26.60 21.90 -2.00
N PHE A 107 25.57 21.79 -2.83
CA PHE A 107 25.40 20.70 -3.81
C PHE A 107 25.18 21.31 -5.19
N HIS A 108 26.16 21.15 -6.09
CA HIS A 108 26.07 21.68 -7.45
C HIS A 108 25.26 20.76 -8.38
N ASN A 109 25.44 19.45 -8.21
CA ASN A 109 24.75 18.44 -9.00
C ASN A 109 24.47 17.18 -8.16
N MET A 110 23.53 16.38 -8.64
CA MET A 110 23.21 15.05 -8.14
C MET A 110 23.03 14.11 -9.35
N SER A 111 23.83 13.05 -9.42
CA SER A 111 23.77 12.07 -10.52
C SER A 111 23.29 10.71 -10.02
N LEU A 112 22.47 10.05 -10.85
CA LEU A 112 21.87 8.75 -10.57
C LEU A 112 22.07 7.83 -11.78
N LYS A 113 22.60 6.63 -11.57
CA LYS A 113 22.61 5.58 -12.60
C LYS A 113 21.36 4.73 -12.44
N LEU A 114 20.48 4.81 -13.43
CA LEU A 114 19.11 4.28 -13.37
C LEU A 114 18.92 3.13 -14.36
N PRO A 115 18.14 2.09 -14.00
CA PRO A 115 17.74 1.03 -14.92
C PRO A 115 16.92 1.58 -16.08
N VAL A 116 17.02 0.95 -17.24
CA VAL A 116 16.26 1.30 -18.44
C VAL A 116 15.48 0.09 -18.91
N SER A 117 14.21 0.26 -19.26
CA SER A 117 13.40 -0.86 -19.74
C SER A 117 13.98 -1.47 -21.03
N PRO A 118 13.98 -2.80 -21.21
CA PRO A 118 13.45 -3.85 -20.31
C PRO A 118 14.50 -4.44 -19.35
N TYR A 119 15.62 -3.75 -19.13
CA TYR A 119 16.79 -4.20 -18.39
C TYR A 119 16.77 -3.67 -16.95
N PHE A 120 16.17 -4.44 -16.03
CA PHE A 120 15.86 -3.98 -14.67
C PHE A 120 16.71 -4.61 -13.55
N SER A 121 17.49 -5.66 -13.84
CA SER A 121 18.35 -6.27 -12.82
C SER A 121 19.51 -5.34 -12.41
N GLU A 122 20.13 -5.59 -11.27
CA GLU A 122 21.32 -4.83 -10.83
C GLU A 122 22.48 -5.00 -11.82
N SER A 123 22.72 -6.23 -12.28
CA SER A 123 23.72 -6.54 -13.30
C SER A 123 23.46 -5.84 -14.62
N ASP A 124 22.19 -5.78 -15.03
CA ASP A 124 21.77 -5.05 -16.22
C ASP A 124 22.04 -3.55 -16.07
N THR A 125 21.60 -2.96 -14.95
CA THR A 125 21.77 -1.53 -14.67
C THR A 125 23.25 -1.14 -14.68
N ALA A 126 24.13 -2.02 -14.19
CA ALA A 126 25.58 -1.79 -14.25
C ALA A 126 26.11 -1.64 -15.69
N ILE A 127 25.48 -2.30 -16.67
CA ILE A 127 25.93 -2.33 -18.07
C ILE A 127 25.15 -1.33 -18.93
N THR A 128 23.83 -1.36 -18.88
CA THR A 128 22.92 -0.61 -19.78
C THR A 128 22.28 0.61 -19.13
N GLY A 129 22.42 0.76 -17.81
CA GLY A 129 21.77 1.83 -17.06
C GLY A 129 22.20 3.22 -17.50
N GLN A 130 21.24 4.15 -17.55
CA GLN A 130 21.46 5.54 -17.95
C GLN A 130 21.82 6.39 -16.73
N THR A 131 22.84 7.25 -16.86
CA THR A 131 23.14 8.24 -15.81
C THR A 131 22.40 9.54 -16.10
N LEU A 132 21.46 9.92 -15.23
CA LEU A 132 20.81 11.23 -15.26
C LEU A 132 21.41 12.13 -14.18
N THR A 133 21.57 13.42 -14.49
CA THR A 133 22.13 14.42 -13.58
C THR A 133 21.14 15.56 -13.40
N ALA A 134 20.86 15.93 -12.15
CA ALA A 134 20.14 17.14 -11.80
C ALA A 134 21.14 18.23 -11.41
N GLY A 135 21.13 19.36 -12.12
CA GLY A 135 21.93 20.55 -11.83
C GLY A 135 21.12 21.62 -11.10
N LYS A 136 21.80 22.62 -10.54
CA LYS A 136 21.17 23.78 -9.88
C LYS A 136 20.35 24.67 -10.83
N HIS A 137 20.64 24.64 -12.12
CA HIS A 137 20.14 25.62 -13.08
C HIS A 137 19.45 24.95 -14.28
N ASP A 138 18.97 23.72 -14.11
CA ASP A 138 18.31 22.98 -15.18
C ASP A 138 17.03 23.68 -15.69
N ILE A 139 16.31 24.39 -14.81
CA ILE A 139 15.12 25.16 -15.20
C ILE A 139 15.46 26.36 -16.07
N PRO A 140 16.37 27.29 -15.67
CA PRO A 140 16.76 28.41 -16.53
C PRO A 140 17.52 27.98 -17.79
N GLU A 141 18.19 26.82 -17.78
CA GLU A 141 18.84 26.22 -18.96
C GLU A 141 17.88 25.40 -19.83
N ASP A 142 16.61 25.26 -19.42
CA ASP A 142 15.55 24.48 -20.08
C ASP A 142 15.93 23.01 -20.35
N THR A 143 16.77 22.43 -19.49
CA THR A 143 17.18 21.01 -19.56
C THR A 143 16.28 20.11 -18.71
N SER A 144 15.54 20.67 -17.73
CA SER A 144 14.56 19.95 -16.91
C SER A 144 13.44 20.86 -16.41
N LEU A 145 12.30 20.25 -16.06
CA LEU A 145 11.21 20.95 -15.37
C LEU A 145 11.41 21.04 -13.85
N TYR A 146 12.42 20.36 -13.31
CA TYR A 146 12.80 20.42 -11.91
C TYR A 146 14.32 20.55 -11.80
N ASP A 147 14.80 21.59 -11.11
CA ASP A 147 16.22 21.74 -10.82
C ASP A 147 16.53 21.48 -9.34
N LEU A 148 17.82 21.29 -9.07
CA LEU A 148 18.32 21.02 -7.73
C LEU A 148 18.16 22.23 -6.80
N SER A 149 18.16 23.46 -7.32
CA SER A 149 17.97 24.67 -6.50
C SER A 149 16.57 24.75 -5.91
N VAL A 150 15.55 24.36 -6.67
CA VAL A 150 14.16 24.26 -6.20
C VAL A 150 14.02 23.06 -5.26
N ALA A 151 14.58 21.91 -5.61
CA ALA A 151 14.44 20.69 -4.81
C ALA A 151 15.06 20.82 -3.41
N LEU A 152 16.22 21.46 -3.30
CA LEU A 152 16.93 21.64 -2.02
C LEU A 152 16.33 22.73 -1.13
N ASN A 153 15.47 23.58 -1.68
CA ASN A 153 14.81 24.63 -0.92
C ASN A 153 13.57 24.09 -0.17
N TYR A 154 12.97 24.97 0.63
CA TYR A 154 11.63 24.72 1.16
C TYR A 154 10.63 24.48 0.03
N GLY A 155 9.60 23.70 0.31
CA GLY A 155 8.51 23.41 -0.61
C GLY A 155 7.14 23.49 0.06
N GLN A 156 6.10 23.41 -0.74
CA GLN A 156 4.72 23.34 -0.24
C GLN A 156 4.40 21.95 0.31
N SER A 157 3.42 21.90 1.21
CA SER A 157 3.16 20.68 1.98
C SER A 157 2.45 19.56 1.23
N MET A 158 1.83 19.86 0.09
CA MET A 158 1.34 18.81 -0.80
C MET A 158 2.48 18.11 -1.56
N GLY A 159 3.69 18.68 -1.61
CA GLY A 159 4.81 18.19 -2.41
C GLY A 159 5.06 19.02 -3.68
N CYS A 160 6.11 18.66 -4.42
CA CYS A 160 6.47 19.35 -5.66
C CYS A 160 5.47 19.07 -6.81
N PRO A 161 5.17 20.04 -7.68
CA PRO A 161 4.20 19.86 -8.76
C PRO A 161 4.62 18.78 -9.76
N GLN A 162 5.92 18.55 -9.93
CA GLN A 162 6.48 17.57 -10.85
C GLN A 162 6.07 16.14 -10.47
N LEU A 163 6.24 15.78 -9.19
CA LEU A 163 5.78 14.49 -8.71
C LEU A 163 4.26 14.44 -8.55
N ILE A 164 3.61 15.53 -8.10
CA ILE A 164 2.14 15.58 -8.02
C ILE A 164 1.50 15.29 -9.37
N ARG A 165 2.03 15.83 -10.48
CA ARG A 165 1.54 15.52 -11.83
C ARG A 165 1.68 14.02 -12.13
N PHE A 166 2.86 13.46 -11.92
CA PHE A 166 3.11 12.03 -12.20
C PHE A 166 2.15 11.13 -11.40
N VAL A 167 2.01 11.34 -10.09
CA VAL A 167 1.11 10.51 -9.27
C VAL A 167 -0.37 10.75 -9.57
N THR A 168 -0.76 11.97 -10.01
CA THR A 168 -2.13 12.26 -10.46
C THR A 168 -2.47 11.48 -11.72
N GLU A 169 -1.60 11.55 -12.72
CA GLU A 169 -1.77 10.79 -13.97
C GLU A 169 -1.75 9.28 -13.70
N HIS A 170 -0.83 8.80 -12.88
CA HIS A 170 -0.76 7.38 -12.48
C HIS A 170 -2.05 6.94 -11.78
N THR A 171 -2.61 7.77 -10.91
CA THR A 171 -3.89 7.50 -10.24
C THR A 171 -5.05 7.43 -11.23
N GLU A 172 -5.11 8.30 -12.25
CA GLU A 172 -6.13 8.20 -13.30
C GLU A 172 -5.97 6.93 -14.15
N ILE A 173 -4.73 6.57 -14.52
CA ILE A 173 -4.43 5.39 -15.33
C ILE A 173 -4.80 4.09 -14.59
N VAL A 174 -4.48 3.99 -13.30
CA VAL A 174 -4.63 2.74 -12.54
C VAL A 174 -5.99 2.65 -11.83
N HIS A 175 -6.41 3.74 -11.17
CA HIS A 175 -7.52 3.71 -10.20
C HIS A 175 -8.77 4.45 -10.66
N HIS A 176 -8.64 5.40 -11.59
CA HIS A 176 -9.76 6.12 -12.22
C HIS A 176 -10.92 6.49 -11.25
N PRO A 177 -10.67 7.22 -10.13
CA PRO A 177 -11.66 7.40 -9.06
C PRO A 177 -13.02 7.91 -9.59
N PRO A 178 -14.17 7.40 -9.12
CA PRO A 178 -15.48 7.67 -9.71
C PRO A 178 -16.14 8.99 -9.25
N TYR A 179 -15.38 9.89 -8.63
CA TYR A 179 -15.81 11.23 -8.21
C TYR A 179 -14.82 12.29 -8.71
N SER A 180 -15.20 13.57 -8.76
CA SER A 180 -14.44 14.63 -9.46
C SER A 180 -13.43 15.36 -8.57
N ASP A 181 -13.72 15.50 -7.28
CA ASP A 181 -12.93 16.29 -6.33
C ASP A 181 -11.99 15.44 -5.46
N TRP A 182 -11.45 14.34 -5.99
CA TRP A 182 -10.27 13.72 -5.37
C TRP A 182 -9.03 14.57 -5.56
N GLU A 183 -8.14 14.56 -4.57
CA GLU A 183 -6.87 15.26 -4.55
C GLU A 183 -5.75 14.32 -4.09
N ILE A 184 -4.51 14.79 -4.22
CA ILE A 184 -3.32 14.06 -3.77
C ILE A 184 -2.46 14.94 -2.87
N CYS A 185 -1.86 14.33 -1.85
CA CYS A 185 -0.77 14.91 -1.08
C CYS A 185 0.39 13.91 -1.01
N LEU A 186 1.61 14.34 -1.33
CA LEU A 186 2.80 13.53 -1.05
C LEU A 186 3.01 13.40 0.46
N THR A 187 3.57 12.29 0.89
CA THR A 187 3.73 11.95 2.32
C THR A 187 5.12 11.39 2.60
N SER A 188 5.54 11.42 3.86
CA SER A 188 6.76 10.75 4.31
C SER A 188 6.60 9.21 4.44
N GLY A 189 5.77 8.61 3.57
CA GLY A 189 5.38 7.19 3.58
C GLY A 189 4.08 6.91 4.35
N SER A 190 3.50 5.73 4.13
CA SER A 190 2.21 5.30 4.71
C SER A 190 2.15 5.40 6.24
N THR A 191 3.25 5.17 6.96
CA THR A 191 3.27 5.28 8.42
C THR A 191 2.95 6.71 8.90
N SER A 192 3.56 7.72 8.28
CA SER A 192 3.25 9.12 8.58
C SER A 192 1.84 9.49 8.11
N ALA A 193 1.38 8.89 7.01
CA ALA A 193 0.03 9.13 6.52
C ALA A 193 -1.04 8.59 7.45
N LEU A 194 -0.84 7.40 8.00
CA LEU A 194 -1.73 6.80 8.98
C LEU A 194 -1.80 7.64 10.26
N GLU A 195 -0.67 8.07 10.81
CA GLU A 195 -0.64 8.94 12.01
C GLU A 195 -1.45 10.22 11.80
N ILE A 196 -1.28 10.89 10.65
CA ILE A 196 -2.03 12.09 10.30
C ILE A 196 -3.51 11.77 10.13
N ALA A 197 -3.85 10.69 9.43
CA ALA A 197 -5.24 10.28 9.23
C ALA A 197 -5.96 10.01 10.56
N LEU A 198 -5.30 9.31 11.50
CA LEU A 198 -5.82 9.07 12.84
C LEU A 198 -6.13 10.38 13.56
N ARG A 199 -5.27 11.39 13.45
CA ARG A 199 -5.52 12.71 14.05
C ARG A 199 -6.57 13.54 13.32
N ILE A 200 -6.75 13.32 12.02
CA ILE A 200 -7.83 13.96 11.25
C ILE A 200 -9.19 13.47 11.74
N PHE A 201 -9.33 12.19 12.05
CA PHE A 201 -10.63 11.56 12.31
C PHE A 201 -10.91 11.30 13.80
N CYS A 202 -9.91 10.91 14.58
CA CYS A 202 -10.12 10.37 15.92
C CYS A 202 -9.80 11.36 17.04
N SER A 203 -10.36 11.09 18.21
CA SER A 203 -10.03 11.66 19.50
C SER A 203 -9.86 10.54 20.53
N PRO A 204 -9.13 10.74 21.64
CA PRO A 204 -8.99 9.73 22.68
C PRO A 204 -10.36 9.19 23.14
N GLY A 205 -10.48 7.86 23.25
CA GLY A 205 -11.73 7.16 23.53
C GLY A 205 -12.48 6.63 22.30
N ASP A 206 -12.12 7.09 21.09
CA ASP A 206 -12.66 6.51 19.85
C ASP A 206 -12.11 5.11 19.56
N TYR A 207 -12.81 4.36 18.71
CA TYR A 207 -12.38 3.05 18.23
C TYR A 207 -12.05 3.08 16.73
N VAL A 208 -10.98 2.38 16.35
CA VAL A 208 -10.58 2.10 14.97
C VAL A 208 -10.82 0.63 14.66
N ILE A 209 -11.53 0.37 13.57
CA ILE A 209 -11.76 -0.99 13.07
C ILE A 209 -10.57 -1.40 12.21
N THR A 210 -10.09 -2.61 12.39
CA THR A 210 -9.11 -3.23 11.51
C THR A 210 -9.38 -4.73 11.42
N GLU A 211 -8.58 -5.45 10.64
CA GLU A 211 -8.69 -6.90 10.63
C GLU A 211 -8.16 -7.54 11.93
N GLU A 212 -8.64 -8.73 12.29
CA GLU A 212 -8.32 -9.39 13.57
C GLU A 212 -6.81 -9.54 13.83
N TYR A 213 -6.05 -9.76 12.76
CA TYR A 213 -4.61 -9.54 12.70
C TYR A 213 -4.37 -8.34 11.80
N SER A 214 -3.46 -7.45 12.15
CA SER A 214 -3.18 -6.24 11.39
C SER A 214 -1.72 -5.83 11.54
N PHE A 215 -1.29 -4.84 10.77
CA PHE A 215 0.10 -4.39 10.76
C PHE A 215 0.49 -3.87 12.16
N SER A 216 1.50 -4.51 12.78
CA SER A 216 1.91 -4.20 14.15
C SER A 216 2.19 -2.70 14.36
N SER A 217 2.90 -2.04 13.43
CA SER A 217 3.17 -0.61 13.58
C SER A 217 1.93 0.28 13.41
N ALA A 218 0.88 -0.17 12.71
CA ALA A 218 -0.41 0.52 12.72
C ALA A 218 -1.05 0.42 14.11
N LEU A 219 -1.08 -0.78 14.71
CA LEU A 219 -1.60 -1.00 16.06
C LEU A 219 -0.82 -0.21 17.12
N GLU A 220 0.51 -0.22 17.02
CA GLU A 220 1.43 0.54 17.87
C GLU A 220 1.30 2.06 17.69
N SER A 221 0.81 2.53 16.54
CA SER A 221 0.49 3.95 16.32
C SER A 221 -0.87 4.33 16.93
N ILE A 222 -1.85 3.43 16.87
CA ILE A 222 -3.23 3.65 17.32
C ILE A 222 -3.33 3.66 18.85
N ARG A 223 -2.78 2.65 19.54
CA ARG A 223 -2.95 2.48 21.00
C ARG A 223 -2.49 3.69 21.83
N PRO A 224 -1.29 4.27 21.60
CA PRO A 224 -0.80 5.41 22.40
C PRO A 224 -1.62 6.70 22.21
N MET A 225 -2.43 6.80 21.16
CA MET A 225 -3.36 7.93 20.96
C MET A 225 -4.61 7.82 21.85
N GLY A 226 -4.71 6.80 22.70
CA GLY A 226 -5.89 6.54 23.53
C GLY A 226 -7.07 5.98 22.72
N LEU A 227 -6.79 5.36 21.58
CA LEU A 227 -7.80 4.78 20.68
C LEU A 227 -7.96 3.29 20.97
N GLY A 228 -9.21 2.84 21.00
CA GLY A 228 -9.55 1.43 21.01
C GLY A 228 -9.36 0.79 19.65
N LEU A 229 -9.08 -0.51 19.64
CA LEU A 229 -8.99 -1.33 18.43
C LEU A 229 -10.12 -2.35 18.42
N LEU A 230 -10.72 -2.57 17.26
CA LEU A 230 -11.69 -3.64 17.03
C LEU A 230 -11.22 -4.50 15.87
N GLY A 231 -11.00 -5.79 16.13
CA GLY A 231 -10.58 -6.75 15.14
C GLY A 231 -11.78 -7.42 14.49
N ALA A 232 -12.11 -7.04 13.26
CA ALA A 232 -13.09 -7.77 12.45
C ALA A 232 -12.50 -9.12 12.03
N LYS A 233 -13.27 -10.20 12.23
CA LYS A 233 -12.85 -11.57 11.87
C LYS A 233 -12.47 -11.68 10.40
N MET A 234 -11.57 -12.62 10.11
CA MET A 234 -11.05 -12.84 8.76
C MET A 234 -11.23 -14.29 8.29
N ASP A 235 -11.15 -14.47 6.98
CA ASP A 235 -10.83 -15.75 6.36
C ASP A 235 -9.59 -15.59 5.45
N GLU A 236 -9.27 -16.61 4.65
CA GLU A 236 -8.16 -16.57 3.68
C GLU A 236 -8.25 -15.43 2.63
N ARG A 237 -9.42 -14.81 2.48
CA ARG A 237 -9.66 -13.64 1.61
C ARG A 237 -9.72 -12.32 2.40
N GLY A 238 -9.33 -12.33 3.67
CA GLY A 238 -9.24 -11.14 4.52
C GLY A 238 -10.49 -10.91 5.37
N MET A 239 -10.73 -9.65 5.74
CA MET A 239 -11.85 -9.22 6.59
C MET A 239 -13.20 -9.78 6.14
N LEU A 240 -14.05 -10.23 7.06
CA LEU A 240 -15.40 -10.73 6.80
C LEU A 240 -16.43 -9.59 6.83
N PRO A 241 -17.17 -9.32 5.73
CA PRO A 241 -18.19 -8.27 5.70
C PRO A 241 -19.31 -8.51 6.71
N SER A 242 -19.69 -9.78 6.93
CA SER A 242 -20.76 -10.15 7.87
C SER A 242 -20.38 -9.87 9.33
N ASP A 243 -19.11 -10.08 9.69
CA ASP A 243 -18.63 -9.80 11.05
C ASP A 243 -18.48 -8.28 11.27
N LEU A 244 -17.96 -7.55 10.26
CA LEU A 244 -17.93 -6.10 10.25
C LEU A 244 -19.34 -5.50 10.45
N ASP A 245 -20.32 -5.97 9.68
CA ASP A 245 -21.72 -5.52 9.76
C ASP A 245 -22.35 -5.85 11.12
N HIS A 246 -22.09 -7.05 11.64
CA HIS A 246 -22.58 -7.48 12.94
C HIS A 246 -22.03 -6.60 14.06
N MET A 247 -20.70 -6.43 14.13
CA MET A 247 -20.01 -5.60 15.11
C MET A 247 -20.56 -4.17 15.16
N LEU A 248 -20.83 -3.59 13.99
CA LEU A 248 -21.36 -2.24 13.88
C LEU A 248 -22.86 -2.16 14.19
N SER A 249 -23.64 -3.18 13.83
CA SER A 249 -25.09 -3.22 14.06
C SER A 249 -25.44 -3.51 15.52
N THR A 250 -24.56 -4.19 16.26
CA THR A 250 -24.74 -4.52 17.69
C THR A 250 -23.95 -3.62 18.63
N TRP A 251 -23.38 -2.52 18.13
CA TRP A 251 -22.60 -1.58 18.94
C TRP A 251 -23.46 -0.98 20.05
N ASP A 252 -23.04 -1.21 21.30
CA ASP A 252 -23.64 -0.65 22.51
C ASP A 252 -22.63 0.29 23.18
N GLU A 253 -22.94 1.59 23.16
CA GLU A 253 -22.09 2.62 23.76
C GLU A 253 -21.95 2.45 25.27
N VAL A 254 -22.99 2.00 25.96
CA VAL A 254 -22.97 1.80 27.43
C VAL A 254 -22.01 0.66 27.78
N ALA A 255 -22.10 -0.46 27.06
CA ALA A 255 -21.18 -1.59 27.23
C ALA A 255 -19.73 -1.24 26.88
N ARG A 256 -19.52 -0.20 26.06
CA ARG A 256 -18.20 0.30 25.63
C ARG A 256 -17.76 1.57 26.38
N GLY A 257 -18.27 1.79 27.60
CA GLY A 257 -17.81 2.87 28.47
C GLY A 257 -18.16 4.27 27.94
N GLY A 258 -19.24 4.40 27.18
CA GLY A 258 -19.69 5.62 26.53
C GLY A 258 -19.01 5.91 25.19
N ALA A 259 -18.21 4.98 24.65
CA ALA A 259 -17.58 5.16 23.36
C ALA A 259 -18.61 5.13 22.22
N ARG A 260 -18.60 6.18 21.39
CA ARG A 260 -19.44 6.27 20.19
C ARG A 260 -19.17 5.12 19.23
N LYS A 261 -20.17 4.82 18.40
CA LYS A 261 -20.01 3.84 17.33
C LYS A 261 -18.79 4.16 16.44
N PRO A 262 -17.88 3.20 16.20
CA PRO A 262 -16.71 3.42 15.35
C PRO A 262 -17.14 3.69 13.91
N PHE A 263 -16.41 4.60 13.25
CA PHE A 263 -16.63 4.94 11.84
C PHE A 263 -15.35 4.85 11.01
N LEU A 264 -14.17 4.68 11.62
CA LEU A 264 -12.90 4.64 10.89
C LEU A 264 -12.41 3.20 10.76
N MET A 265 -12.17 2.76 9.53
CA MET A 265 -11.66 1.42 9.22
C MET A 265 -10.27 1.51 8.57
N TYR A 266 -9.27 0.89 9.17
CA TYR A 266 -7.94 0.67 8.57
C TYR A 266 -7.86 -0.75 8.01
N THR A 267 -7.54 -0.86 6.71
CA THR A 267 -7.45 -2.16 6.02
C THR A 267 -6.24 -2.22 5.09
N VAL A 268 -5.69 -3.42 4.95
CA VAL A 268 -4.64 -3.76 3.97
C VAL A 268 -5.22 -4.79 2.99
N PRO A 269 -5.85 -4.38 1.87
CA PRO A 269 -6.65 -5.29 1.05
C PRO A 269 -5.86 -6.28 0.20
N SER A 270 -4.63 -5.92 -0.20
CA SER A 270 -3.78 -6.73 -1.07
C SER A 270 -2.53 -7.19 -0.33
N GLY A 271 -2.30 -8.51 -0.25
CA GLY A 271 -1.12 -9.07 0.42
C GLY A 271 -1.04 -8.64 1.89
N HIS A 272 -2.16 -8.79 2.60
CA HIS A 272 -2.39 -8.28 3.96
C HIS A 272 -1.21 -8.55 4.91
N ASN A 273 -0.88 -7.58 5.77
CA ASN A 273 0.16 -7.76 6.78
C ASN A 273 -0.49 -8.06 8.14
N PRO A 274 -0.33 -9.27 8.71
CA PRO A 274 0.67 -10.30 8.37
C PRO A 274 0.15 -11.47 7.51
N THR A 275 -1.16 -11.58 7.30
CA THR A 275 -1.82 -12.84 6.91
C THR A 275 -1.58 -13.24 5.46
N ALA A 276 -1.07 -12.32 4.64
CA ALA A 276 -0.92 -12.43 3.19
C ALA A 276 -2.23 -12.65 2.41
N SER A 277 -3.39 -12.58 3.10
CA SER A 277 -4.70 -12.64 2.48
C SER A 277 -4.91 -11.49 1.50
N THR A 278 -5.72 -11.72 0.47
CA THR A 278 -6.05 -10.71 -0.53
C THR A 278 -7.55 -10.71 -0.78
N GLN A 279 -8.16 -9.54 -0.64
CA GLN A 279 -9.59 -9.34 -0.88
C GLN A 279 -9.84 -9.32 -2.39
N ASP A 280 -10.61 -10.30 -2.87
CA ASP A 280 -11.14 -10.29 -4.24
C ASP A 280 -12.15 -9.14 -4.46
N LEU A 281 -12.51 -8.87 -5.72
CA LEU A 281 -13.42 -7.76 -6.04
C LEU A 281 -14.79 -7.90 -5.36
N ALA A 282 -15.31 -9.13 -5.24
CA ALA A 282 -16.59 -9.38 -4.58
C ALA A 282 -16.52 -9.04 -3.09
N ARG A 283 -15.42 -9.41 -2.43
CA ARG A 283 -15.11 -9.07 -1.04
C ARG A 283 -15.02 -7.57 -0.83
N ARG A 284 -14.26 -6.86 -1.68
CA ARG A 284 -14.14 -5.38 -1.61
C ARG A 284 -15.50 -4.70 -1.81
N LYS A 285 -16.31 -5.14 -2.79
CA LYS A 285 -17.67 -4.62 -3.00
C LYS A 285 -18.58 -4.84 -1.78
N ALA A 286 -18.53 -6.03 -1.16
CA ALA A 286 -19.33 -6.34 0.02
C ALA A 286 -18.92 -5.50 1.25
N ILE A 287 -17.63 -5.32 1.51
CA ILE A 287 -17.14 -4.44 2.59
C ILE A 287 -17.52 -2.98 2.30
N TYR A 288 -17.39 -2.51 1.06
CA TYR A 288 -17.79 -1.16 0.69
C TYR A 288 -19.29 -0.91 0.90
N GLN A 289 -20.15 -1.91 0.67
CA GLN A 289 -21.59 -1.82 0.99
C GLN A 289 -21.85 -1.68 2.50
N VAL A 290 -21.11 -2.41 3.34
CA VAL A 290 -21.18 -2.26 4.79
C VAL A 290 -20.68 -0.87 5.21
N ALA A 291 -19.61 -0.38 4.58
CA ALA A 291 -19.11 0.98 4.79
C ALA A 291 -20.16 2.05 4.42
N GLU A 292 -20.89 1.88 3.32
CA GLU A 292 -22.03 2.74 2.98
C GLU A 292 -23.15 2.67 4.02
N LYS A 293 -23.54 1.46 4.44
CA LYS A 293 -24.62 1.23 5.42
C LYS A 293 -24.34 1.89 6.78
N HIS A 294 -23.10 1.86 7.22
CA HIS A 294 -22.70 2.34 8.55
C HIS A 294 -21.94 3.67 8.54
N ASP A 295 -21.88 4.32 7.38
CA ASP A 295 -21.15 5.57 7.15
C ASP A 295 -19.68 5.52 7.60
N LEU A 296 -18.98 4.43 7.25
CA LEU A 296 -17.57 4.25 7.56
C LEU A 296 -16.67 5.04 6.61
N PHE A 297 -15.59 5.61 7.15
CA PHE A 297 -14.47 6.12 6.38
C PHE A 297 -13.36 5.06 6.31
N ILE A 298 -12.83 4.82 5.12
CA ILE A 298 -11.89 3.73 4.83
C ILE A 298 -10.48 4.32 4.65
N LEU A 299 -9.54 3.88 5.49
CA LEU A 299 -8.11 4.04 5.29
C LEU A 299 -7.60 2.78 4.58
N GLU A 300 -7.41 2.87 3.26
CA GLU A 300 -6.88 1.79 2.43
C GLU A 300 -5.35 1.91 2.37
N ASP A 301 -4.62 1.03 3.07
CA ASP A 301 -3.16 0.98 3.01
C ASP A 301 -2.72 -0.06 1.98
N GLU A 302 -2.15 0.40 0.87
CA GLU A 302 -1.87 -0.44 -0.32
C GLU A 302 -0.39 -0.41 -0.73
N PRO A 303 0.56 -0.71 0.19
CA PRO A 303 1.98 -0.75 -0.16
C PRO A 303 2.32 -1.93 -1.10
N TYR A 304 1.44 -2.93 -1.22
CA TYR A 304 1.67 -4.15 -1.99
C TYR A 304 0.76 -4.31 -3.20
N TYR A 305 0.00 -3.27 -3.57
CA TYR A 305 -1.02 -3.34 -4.64
C TYR A 305 -0.47 -3.91 -5.96
N PHE A 306 0.75 -3.53 -6.33
CA PHE A 306 1.38 -3.99 -7.58
C PHE A 306 2.13 -5.32 -7.45
N LEU A 307 2.15 -5.93 -6.26
CA LEU A 307 2.70 -7.26 -6.00
C LEU A 307 1.63 -8.35 -6.03
N GLN A 308 0.55 -8.15 -6.80
CA GLN A 308 -0.44 -9.19 -7.08
C GLN A 308 0.17 -10.20 -8.05
N MET A 309 0.28 -11.45 -7.63
CA MET A 309 1.02 -12.52 -8.34
C MET A 309 0.06 -13.48 -9.04
N GLU A 310 0.62 -14.27 -9.95
CA GLU A 310 -0.06 -15.42 -10.54
C GLU A 310 -0.40 -16.47 -9.47
N PRO A 311 -1.45 -17.29 -9.66
CA PRO A 311 -1.74 -18.41 -8.77
C PRO A 311 -0.54 -19.35 -8.62
N PHE A 312 -0.32 -19.83 -7.39
CA PHE A 312 0.74 -20.80 -7.11
C PHE A 312 0.42 -22.16 -7.72
N VAL A 313 1.44 -22.85 -8.23
CA VAL A 313 1.35 -24.25 -8.69
C VAL A 313 2.43 -25.06 -8.00
N SER A 314 2.03 -26.07 -7.21
CA SER A 314 2.93 -26.93 -6.44
C SER A 314 4.03 -27.54 -7.32
N GLY A 315 5.26 -27.49 -6.82
CA GLY A 315 6.46 -28.00 -7.50
C GLY A 315 6.96 -27.17 -8.68
N ILE A 316 6.27 -26.10 -9.06
CA ILE A 316 6.68 -25.22 -10.17
C ILE A 316 7.22 -23.91 -9.60
N THR A 317 8.35 -23.44 -10.13
CA THR A 317 8.93 -22.13 -9.81
C THR A 317 8.89 -21.23 -11.04
N HIS A 318 8.25 -20.07 -10.91
CA HIS A 318 8.18 -19.07 -11.97
C HIS A 318 9.56 -18.68 -12.49
N GLN A 319 9.69 -18.54 -13.80
CA GLN A 319 10.92 -18.09 -14.45
C GLN A 319 10.78 -16.64 -14.87
N VAL A 320 11.76 -15.81 -14.50
CA VAL A 320 11.81 -14.41 -14.93
C VAL A 320 12.77 -14.34 -16.12
N PRO A 321 12.28 -14.00 -17.33
CA PRO A 321 13.14 -13.96 -18.52
C PRO A 321 14.20 -12.86 -18.41
N GLN A 322 15.34 -13.09 -19.06
CA GLN A 322 16.46 -12.15 -19.15
C GLN A 322 16.86 -11.98 -20.63
N PRO A 323 16.63 -10.81 -21.27
CA PRO A 323 15.98 -9.63 -20.70
C PRO A 323 14.51 -9.86 -20.35
N PHE A 324 13.96 -9.02 -19.47
CA PHE A 324 12.56 -9.10 -19.08
C PHE A 324 11.64 -8.88 -20.28
N GLN A 325 10.50 -9.57 -20.31
CA GLN A 325 9.49 -9.44 -21.37
C GLN A 325 8.19 -8.93 -20.75
N PRO A 326 7.96 -7.61 -20.72
CA PRO A 326 6.73 -7.07 -20.17
C PRO A 326 5.52 -7.49 -21.02
N THR A 327 4.40 -7.76 -20.36
CA THR A 327 3.11 -7.86 -21.04
C THR A 327 2.63 -6.47 -21.47
N SER A 328 1.56 -6.40 -22.25
CA SER A 328 0.99 -5.10 -22.61
C SER A 328 0.43 -4.39 -21.37
N VAL A 329 0.60 -3.07 -21.29
CA VAL A 329 0.07 -2.26 -20.18
C VAL A 329 -1.44 -2.49 -19.96
N PRO A 330 -2.31 -2.50 -20.99
CA PRO A 330 -3.72 -2.79 -20.79
C PRO A 330 -3.97 -4.17 -20.16
N ALA A 331 -3.24 -5.22 -20.56
CA ALA A 331 -3.38 -6.55 -19.98
C ALA A 331 -2.92 -6.58 -18.53
N PHE A 332 -1.81 -5.91 -18.20
CA PHE A 332 -1.33 -5.80 -16.81
C PHE A 332 -2.37 -5.10 -15.92
N LEU A 333 -2.88 -3.94 -16.34
CA LEU A 333 -3.87 -3.18 -15.56
C LEU A 333 -5.19 -3.94 -15.40
N HIS A 334 -5.65 -4.62 -16.45
CA HIS A 334 -6.85 -5.46 -16.41
C HIS A 334 -6.74 -6.61 -15.39
N ASN A 335 -5.53 -7.13 -15.16
CA ASN A 335 -5.28 -8.25 -14.25
C ASN A 335 -5.06 -7.82 -12.79
N LEU A 336 -5.12 -6.52 -12.48
CA LEU A 336 -5.10 -6.02 -11.11
C LEU A 336 -6.52 -6.02 -10.54
N ILE A 337 -6.68 -6.55 -9.33
CA ILE A 337 -7.94 -6.45 -8.60
C ILE A 337 -8.21 -4.96 -8.31
N PRO A 338 -9.38 -4.41 -8.66
CA PRO A 338 -9.70 -3.01 -8.40
C PRO A 338 -9.59 -2.64 -6.92
N SER A 339 -8.99 -1.49 -6.62
CA SER A 339 -8.87 -0.93 -5.27
C SER A 339 -10.22 -0.43 -4.72
N TYR A 340 -10.29 -0.13 -3.42
CA TYR A 340 -11.45 0.59 -2.87
C TYR A 340 -11.61 1.97 -3.52
N LEU A 341 -10.51 2.64 -3.88
CA LEU A 341 -10.56 3.92 -4.60
C LEU A 341 -11.25 3.79 -5.97
N ASN A 342 -11.13 2.66 -6.67
CA ASN A 342 -11.89 2.38 -7.90
C ASN A 342 -13.41 2.31 -7.63
N LEU A 343 -13.81 1.87 -6.43
CA LEU A 343 -15.21 1.69 -6.02
C LEU A 343 -15.81 2.92 -5.32
N ASP A 344 -15.00 3.94 -5.04
CA ASP A 344 -15.32 5.02 -4.09
C ASP A 344 -16.28 6.08 -4.64
N THR A 345 -17.54 5.71 -4.83
CA THR A 345 -18.59 6.62 -5.33
C THR A 345 -18.95 7.74 -4.36
N SER A 346 -18.53 7.66 -3.10
CA SER A 346 -18.89 8.61 -2.05
C SER A 346 -17.72 9.47 -1.56
N GLY A 347 -16.50 9.21 -2.02
CA GLY A 347 -15.29 9.88 -1.53
C GLY A 347 -14.94 9.51 -0.09
N ARG A 348 -15.29 8.29 0.35
CA ARG A 348 -15.07 7.74 1.71
C ARG A 348 -13.75 6.99 1.85
N VAL A 349 -12.92 6.94 0.81
CA VAL A 349 -11.64 6.25 0.83
C VAL A 349 -10.50 7.28 0.88
N LEU A 350 -9.62 7.13 1.86
CA LEU A 350 -8.26 7.69 1.83
C LEU A 350 -7.31 6.55 1.53
N ARG A 351 -6.87 6.48 0.28
CA ARG A 351 -5.88 5.50 -0.16
C ARG A 351 -4.48 6.01 0.20
N MET A 352 -3.67 5.13 0.78
CA MET A 352 -2.28 5.40 1.15
C MET A 352 -1.37 4.51 0.31
N ASP A 353 -0.56 5.16 -0.52
CA ASP A 353 0.43 4.52 -1.37
C ASP A 353 1.86 4.90 -0.92
N SER A 354 2.84 4.07 -1.28
CA SER A 354 4.22 4.26 -0.87
C SER A 354 5.21 3.73 -1.90
N PHE A 355 6.26 4.50 -2.17
CA PHE A 355 7.40 4.02 -2.96
C PHE A 355 8.24 2.99 -2.20
N SER A 356 7.92 2.68 -0.93
CA SER A 356 8.76 1.84 -0.09
C SER A 356 8.88 0.40 -0.55
N LYS A 357 7.87 -0.15 -1.22
CA LYS A 357 7.84 -1.58 -1.61
C LYS A 357 7.90 -1.79 -3.11
N ILE A 358 7.85 -0.69 -3.86
CA ILE A 358 7.91 -0.69 -5.31
C ILE A 358 9.14 0.05 -5.85
N ILE A 359 9.86 0.83 -5.05
CA ILE A 359 11.13 1.49 -5.44
C ILE A 359 12.17 1.32 -4.35
N ALA A 360 12.03 2.05 -3.24
CA ALA A 360 13.02 2.05 -2.17
C ALA A 360 12.39 2.55 -0.85
N PRO A 361 12.44 1.77 0.24
CA PRO A 361 12.04 2.25 1.56
C PRO A 361 12.80 3.52 1.94
N GLY A 362 14.12 3.57 1.72
CA GLY A 362 14.97 4.69 2.13
C GLY A 362 14.55 6.06 1.58
N SER A 363 13.75 6.12 0.52
CA SER A 363 13.20 7.38 -0.02
C SER A 363 12.33 8.14 0.97
N ARG A 364 11.68 7.43 1.90
CA ARG A 364 10.68 7.98 2.84
C ARG A 364 9.64 8.84 2.08
N CYS A 365 9.19 8.36 0.93
CA CYS A 365 8.23 9.07 0.08
C CYS A 365 7.05 8.15 -0.27
N GLY A 366 5.84 8.69 -0.14
CA GLY A 366 4.59 8.08 -0.56
C GLY A 366 3.59 9.17 -0.94
N TRP A 367 2.33 8.80 -1.07
CA TRP A 367 1.25 9.76 -1.28
C TRP A 367 -0.06 9.24 -0.73
N VAL A 368 -1.00 10.15 -0.54
CA VAL A 368 -2.39 9.82 -0.24
C VAL A 368 -3.31 10.36 -1.31
N THR A 369 -4.35 9.60 -1.64
CA THR A 369 -5.42 9.99 -2.56
C THR A 369 -6.76 9.90 -1.83
N GLY A 370 -7.56 10.97 -1.90
CA GLY A 370 -8.86 11.01 -1.24
C GLY A 370 -9.63 12.29 -1.58
N SER A 371 -10.80 12.49 -0.98
CA SER A 371 -11.60 13.70 -1.22
C SER A 371 -10.85 14.98 -0.85
N ALA A 372 -11.07 16.04 -1.64
CA ALA A 372 -10.39 17.32 -1.48
C ALA A 372 -10.52 17.88 -0.06
N GLN A 373 -11.65 17.65 0.60
CA GLN A 373 -11.85 18.03 2.01
C GLN A 373 -10.83 17.37 2.93
N ILE A 374 -10.63 16.05 2.80
CA ILE A 374 -9.73 15.28 3.66
C ILE A 374 -8.27 15.56 3.30
N ILE A 375 -7.94 15.66 2.01
CA ILE A 375 -6.59 16.01 1.57
C ILE A 375 -6.21 17.41 2.02
N GLU A 376 -7.13 18.36 2.00
CA GLU A 376 -6.87 19.70 2.50
C GLU A 376 -6.54 19.67 4.01
N ARG A 377 -7.27 18.89 4.82
CA ARG A 377 -6.91 18.66 6.24
C ARG A 377 -5.53 18.01 6.38
N PHE A 378 -5.22 17.02 5.56
CA PHE A 378 -3.92 16.35 5.53
C PHE A 378 -2.77 17.34 5.29
N VAL A 379 -2.92 18.24 4.32
CA VAL A 379 -1.93 19.30 4.07
C VAL A 379 -1.76 20.20 5.30
N ARG A 380 -2.82 20.58 6.01
CA ARG A 380 -2.72 21.40 7.24
C ARG A 380 -1.95 20.70 8.36
N HIS A 381 -2.10 19.39 8.51
CA HIS A 381 -1.30 18.63 9.48
C HIS A 381 0.19 18.66 9.07
N MET A 382 0.47 18.35 7.79
CA MET A 382 1.82 18.35 7.23
C MET A 382 2.53 19.70 7.38
N GLU A 383 1.84 20.83 7.18
CA GLU A 383 2.41 22.19 7.30
C GLU A 383 3.10 22.46 8.65
N THR A 384 2.71 21.75 9.70
CA THR A 384 3.24 21.91 11.06
C THR A 384 3.90 20.65 11.61
N SER A 385 4.14 19.65 10.76
CA SER A 385 4.84 18.41 11.09
C SER A 385 5.98 18.15 10.10
N ALA A 386 5.90 17.09 9.30
CA ALA A 386 6.94 16.67 8.35
C ALA A 386 7.15 17.66 7.19
N GLN A 387 6.25 18.64 7.03
CA GLN A 387 6.21 19.59 5.92
C GLN A 387 5.98 18.95 4.57
N LYS A 388 6.96 18.23 4.01
CA LYS A 388 6.90 17.51 2.74
C LYS A 388 7.98 16.42 2.71
N PRO A 389 7.95 15.47 1.77
CA PRO A 389 9.07 14.54 1.56
C PRO A 389 10.39 15.26 1.25
N SER A 390 11.51 14.58 1.51
CA SER A 390 12.85 15.11 1.27
C SER A 390 13.01 15.56 -0.19
N GLY A 391 13.52 16.78 -0.40
CA GLY A 391 13.80 17.31 -1.74
C GLY A 391 14.76 16.45 -2.57
N PHE A 392 15.75 15.84 -1.93
CA PHE A 392 16.64 14.87 -2.58
C PHE A 392 15.88 13.64 -3.08
N ALA A 393 14.98 13.11 -2.25
CA ALA A 393 14.16 11.96 -2.63
C ALA A 393 13.18 12.31 -3.74
N GLU A 394 12.54 13.48 -3.66
CA GLU A 394 11.63 13.97 -4.70
C GLU A 394 12.36 14.16 -6.04
N MET A 395 13.56 14.75 -6.04
CA MET A 395 14.38 14.91 -7.24
C MET A 395 14.77 13.55 -7.84
N ALA A 396 15.24 12.62 -6.99
CA ALA A 396 15.62 11.28 -7.44
C ALA A 396 14.44 10.52 -8.06
N LEU A 397 13.28 10.56 -7.41
CA LEU A 397 12.06 9.95 -7.91
C LEU A 397 11.56 10.63 -9.18
N TYR A 398 11.66 11.96 -9.30
CA TYR A 398 11.27 12.67 -10.51
C TYR A 398 12.15 12.27 -11.71
N LYS A 399 13.48 12.26 -11.53
CA LYS A 399 14.42 11.80 -12.58
C LYS A 399 14.13 10.35 -13.00
N LEU A 400 13.81 9.47 -12.05
CA LEU A 400 13.47 8.08 -12.34
C LEU A 400 12.11 7.91 -13.03
N LEU A 401 11.06 8.51 -12.47
CA LEU A 401 9.68 8.23 -12.86
C LEU A 401 9.25 9.05 -14.09
N ASP A 402 9.58 10.33 -14.16
CA ASP A 402 9.11 11.22 -15.24
C ASP A 402 10.13 11.30 -16.38
N GLU A 403 11.43 11.52 -16.08
CA GLU A 403 12.45 11.73 -17.13
C GLU A 403 13.05 10.44 -17.71
N ASN A 404 13.25 9.40 -16.89
CA ASN A 404 13.86 8.14 -17.34
C ASN A 404 12.80 7.16 -17.86
N TRP A 405 11.85 6.77 -17.00
CA TRP A 405 10.90 5.71 -17.34
C TRP A 405 9.62 6.18 -18.02
N GLY A 406 9.11 7.35 -17.61
CA GLY A 406 7.71 7.69 -17.83
C GLY A 406 6.75 6.65 -17.23
N HIS A 407 5.46 6.77 -17.54
CA HIS A 407 4.45 5.82 -17.07
C HIS A 407 4.67 4.40 -17.61
N ARG A 408 5.09 4.27 -18.87
CA ARG A 408 5.33 2.97 -19.50
C ARG A 408 6.46 2.23 -18.80
N GLY A 409 7.64 2.83 -18.67
CA GLY A 409 8.78 2.20 -18.01
C GLY A 409 8.50 1.89 -16.54
N PHE A 410 7.74 2.75 -15.83
CA PHE A 410 7.36 2.48 -14.45
C PHE A 410 6.42 1.27 -14.34
N LEU A 411 5.41 1.16 -15.21
CA LEU A 411 4.52 -0.02 -15.24
C LEU A 411 5.28 -1.29 -15.63
N GLU A 412 6.23 -1.21 -16.57
CA GLU A 412 7.08 -2.35 -16.94
C GLU A 412 8.01 -2.78 -15.79
N TRP A 413 8.54 -1.82 -15.01
CA TRP A 413 9.24 -2.10 -13.76
C TRP A 413 8.31 -2.79 -12.74
N LEU A 414 7.07 -2.34 -12.59
CA LEU A 414 6.08 -2.97 -11.69
C LEU A 414 5.77 -4.42 -12.12
N MET A 415 5.72 -4.70 -13.44
CA MET A 415 5.60 -6.06 -13.96
C MET A 415 6.84 -6.91 -13.65
N PHE A 416 8.04 -6.33 -13.76
CA PHE A 416 9.29 -7.01 -13.42
C PHE A 416 9.36 -7.40 -11.94
N ILE A 417 9.09 -6.45 -11.03
CA ILE A 417 9.09 -6.77 -9.59
C ILE A 417 8.00 -7.78 -9.25
N ARG A 418 6.81 -7.72 -9.88
CA ARG A 418 5.76 -8.74 -9.72
C ARG A 418 6.31 -10.12 -10.08
N ALA A 419 6.95 -10.27 -11.24
CA ALA A 419 7.51 -11.55 -11.67
C ALA A 419 8.60 -12.09 -10.72
N GLU A 420 9.47 -11.22 -10.20
CA GLU A 420 10.47 -11.59 -9.19
C GLU A 420 9.82 -12.03 -7.87
N TYR A 421 8.77 -11.33 -7.42
CA TYR A 421 8.02 -11.73 -6.22
C TYR A 421 7.22 -13.02 -6.43
N THR A 422 6.66 -13.27 -7.62
CA THR A 422 6.03 -14.56 -7.97
C THR A 422 7.04 -15.69 -7.83
N ARG A 423 8.24 -15.54 -8.42
CA ARG A 423 9.32 -16.54 -8.30
C ARG A 423 9.72 -16.79 -6.85
N ARG A 424 9.85 -15.73 -6.04
CA ARG A 424 10.21 -15.84 -4.61
C ARG A 424 9.12 -16.52 -3.78
N ARG A 425 7.84 -16.21 -4.04
CA ARG A 425 6.69 -16.87 -3.43
C ARG A 425 6.71 -18.35 -3.75
N ASP A 426 6.94 -18.72 -5.01
CA ASP A 426 6.99 -20.11 -5.44
C ASP A 426 8.11 -20.89 -4.74
N ILE A 427 9.33 -20.31 -4.64
CA ILE A 427 10.46 -20.92 -3.91
C ILE A 427 10.08 -21.16 -2.43
N MET A 428 9.52 -20.15 -1.76
CA MET A 428 9.08 -20.26 -0.36
C MET A 428 8.03 -21.37 -0.21
N CYS A 429 7.00 -21.40 -1.05
CA CYS A 429 5.92 -22.38 -0.96
C CYS A 429 6.41 -23.81 -1.29
N ASN A 430 7.22 -24.00 -2.33
CA ASN A 430 7.82 -25.29 -2.68
C ASN A 430 8.73 -25.81 -1.54
N ALA A 431 9.51 -24.92 -0.91
CA ALA A 431 10.31 -25.28 0.26
C ALA A 431 9.42 -25.67 1.45
N CYS A 432 8.28 -25.00 1.66
CA CYS A 432 7.35 -25.34 2.73
C CYS A 432 6.75 -26.74 2.52
N GLU A 433 6.32 -27.05 1.29
CA GLU A 433 5.82 -28.38 0.91
C GLU A 433 6.86 -29.49 1.11
N THR A 434 8.14 -29.17 0.94
CA THR A 434 9.24 -30.14 1.08
C THR A 434 9.66 -30.35 2.53
N TYR A 435 9.75 -29.29 3.33
CA TYR A 435 10.48 -29.34 4.60
C TYR A 435 9.62 -29.14 5.86
N LEU A 436 8.46 -28.47 5.79
CA LEU A 436 7.64 -28.26 6.98
C LEU A 436 6.88 -29.53 7.37
N PRO A 437 6.75 -29.84 8.67
CA PRO A 437 5.96 -30.97 9.15
C PRO A 437 4.46 -30.70 8.97
N THR A 438 3.83 -31.25 7.93
CA THR A 438 2.41 -30.99 7.59
C THR A 438 1.40 -31.54 8.59
N ASP A 439 1.83 -32.39 9.52
CA ASP A 439 1.05 -32.85 10.67
C ASP A 439 0.95 -31.79 11.78
N VAL A 440 1.76 -30.72 11.71
CA VAL A 440 1.81 -29.63 12.70
C VAL A 440 1.69 -28.25 12.05
N ALA A 441 2.14 -28.05 10.81
CA ALA A 441 2.13 -26.77 10.13
C ALA A 441 1.20 -26.77 8.91
N SER A 442 0.49 -25.65 8.71
CA SER A 442 -0.33 -25.42 7.51
C SER A 442 -0.25 -23.96 7.05
N TRP A 443 -0.48 -23.72 5.76
CA TRP A 443 -0.39 -22.40 5.16
C TRP A 443 -1.26 -22.30 3.91
N VAL A 444 -1.53 -21.06 3.49
CA VAL A 444 -2.14 -20.74 2.21
C VAL A 444 -1.10 -20.02 1.34
N ALA A 445 -1.00 -20.40 0.07
CA ALA A 445 -0.11 -19.75 -0.86
C ALA A 445 -0.54 -18.28 -1.08
N PRO A 446 0.32 -17.28 -0.80
CA PRO A 446 -0.02 -15.87 -0.95
C PRO A 446 -0.35 -15.51 -2.40
N MET A 447 -1.42 -14.76 -2.62
CA MET A 447 -1.78 -14.22 -3.94
C MET A 447 -1.17 -12.85 -4.21
N ALA A 448 -0.73 -12.13 -3.17
CA ALA A 448 -0.07 -10.85 -3.32
C ALA A 448 0.90 -10.57 -2.16
N GLY A 449 1.77 -9.58 -2.36
CA GLY A 449 2.67 -9.07 -1.33
C GLY A 449 3.91 -9.93 -1.13
N MET A 450 4.39 -9.98 0.12
CA MET A 450 5.73 -10.48 0.44
C MET A 450 5.81 -11.24 1.77
N PHE A 451 4.67 -11.67 2.27
CA PHE A 451 4.54 -12.39 3.55
C PHE A 451 4.01 -13.79 3.32
N HIS A 452 4.41 -14.71 4.19
CA HIS A 452 3.88 -16.05 4.27
C HIS A 452 3.42 -16.32 5.70
N TRP A 453 2.15 -16.71 5.83
CA TRP A 453 1.48 -16.89 7.11
C TRP A 453 1.28 -18.37 7.38
N ILE A 454 2.00 -18.87 8.39
CA ILE A 454 2.07 -20.30 8.69
C ILE A 454 1.39 -20.53 10.03
N ALA A 455 0.33 -21.33 10.01
CA ALA A 455 -0.33 -21.82 11.22
C ALA A 455 0.47 -22.98 11.80
N VAL A 456 0.65 -22.97 13.12
CA VAL A 456 1.23 -24.08 13.87
C VAL A 456 0.13 -24.64 14.77
N ASP A 457 -0.13 -25.94 14.67
CA ASP A 457 -1.17 -26.61 15.46
C ASP A 457 -0.74 -26.65 16.92
N LEU A 458 -1.29 -25.71 17.69
CA LEU A 458 -1.06 -25.58 19.12
C LEU A 458 -1.36 -26.88 19.88
N HIS A 459 -2.31 -27.69 19.43
CA HIS A 459 -2.71 -28.94 20.09
C HIS A 459 -1.63 -30.03 20.04
N LYS A 460 -0.65 -29.89 19.15
CA LYS A 460 0.47 -30.82 19.00
C LYS A 460 1.64 -30.48 19.93
N HIS A 461 1.66 -29.30 20.52
CA HIS A 461 2.76 -28.88 21.38
C HIS A 461 2.73 -29.65 22.72
N PRO A 462 3.87 -30.13 23.26
CA PRO A 462 3.92 -30.90 24.51
C PRO A 462 3.31 -30.18 25.74
N ASP A 463 3.44 -28.85 25.78
CA ASP A 463 2.85 -28.04 26.85
C ASP A 463 1.37 -27.71 26.65
N TYR A 464 0.73 -28.15 25.56
CA TYR A 464 -0.69 -27.87 25.36
C TYR A 464 -1.56 -28.62 26.38
N ARG A 465 -2.57 -27.92 26.90
CA ARG A 465 -3.62 -28.50 27.76
C ARG A 465 -4.93 -27.74 27.56
N PRO A 466 -6.09 -28.39 27.68
CA PRO A 466 -7.37 -27.68 27.62
C PRO A 466 -7.46 -26.56 28.66
N GLY A 467 -7.99 -25.40 28.25
CA GLY A 467 -8.18 -24.26 29.14
C GLY A 467 -6.91 -23.43 29.40
N LEU A 468 -6.01 -23.33 28.42
CA LEU A 468 -4.85 -22.43 28.47
C LEU A 468 -5.26 -21.00 28.85
N THR A 469 -4.50 -20.38 29.74
CA THR A 469 -4.55 -18.93 29.89
C THR A 469 -3.86 -18.26 28.70
N HIS A 470 -4.07 -16.95 28.52
CA HIS A 470 -3.36 -16.21 27.48
C HIS A 470 -1.83 -16.22 27.70
N ASP A 471 -1.36 -16.14 28.95
CA ASP A 471 0.07 -16.21 29.27
C ASP A 471 0.66 -17.57 28.89
N ASP A 472 -0.11 -18.65 29.08
CA ASP A 472 0.29 -19.99 28.66
C ASP A 472 0.41 -20.12 27.14
N PHE A 473 -0.51 -19.50 26.39
CA PHE A 473 -0.44 -19.42 24.94
C PHE A 473 0.83 -18.68 24.49
N LEU A 474 1.10 -17.51 25.08
CA LEU A 474 2.28 -16.71 24.77
C LEU A 474 3.59 -17.43 25.10
N ALA A 475 3.62 -18.21 26.19
CA ALA A 475 4.77 -19.03 26.55
C ALA A 475 5.06 -20.12 25.51
N ILE A 476 4.02 -20.78 24.97
CA ILE A 476 4.18 -21.76 23.89
C ILE A 476 4.65 -21.07 22.60
N GLU A 477 4.05 -19.93 22.24
CA GLU A 477 4.47 -19.15 21.06
C GLU A 477 5.93 -18.68 21.18
N GLU A 478 6.37 -18.26 22.37
CA GLU A 478 7.75 -17.86 22.62
C GLU A 478 8.72 -19.04 22.45
N LYS A 479 8.36 -20.25 22.91
CA LYS A 479 9.18 -21.45 22.70
C LYS A 479 9.35 -21.77 21.22
N VAL A 480 8.26 -21.77 20.44
CA VAL A 480 8.31 -21.96 18.98
C VAL A 480 9.20 -20.91 18.30
N PHE A 481 9.07 -19.64 18.72
CA PHE A 481 9.91 -18.56 18.22
C PHE A 481 11.40 -18.77 18.56
N LEU A 482 11.73 -19.08 19.81
CA LEU A 482 13.11 -19.29 20.25
C LEU A 482 13.74 -20.55 19.64
N ALA A 483 12.95 -21.60 19.38
CA ALA A 483 13.41 -22.78 18.65
C ALA A 483 13.83 -22.42 17.22
N ALA A 484 13.04 -21.59 16.52
CA ALA A 484 13.42 -21.08 15.20
C ALA A 484 14.69 -20.22 15.27
N VAL A 485 14.81 -19.34 16.27
CA VAL A 485 16.02 -18.51 16.50
C VAL A 485 17.25 -19.37 16.77
N ALA A 486 17.13 -20.44 17.55
CA ALA A 486 18.23 -21.39 17.82
C ALA A 486 18.70 -22.11 16.54
N LYS A 487 17.82 -22.24 15.54
CA LYS A 487 18.16 -22.70 14.19
C LYS A 487 18.48 -21.53 13.23
N ASN A 488 18.79 -20.34 13.73
CA ASN A 488 19.13 -19.16 12.92
C ASN A 488 18.04 -18.74 11.91
N VAL A 489 16.77 -18.86 12.30
CA VAL A 489 15.62 -18.36 11.54
C VAL A 489 14.89 -17.31 12.36
N LEU A 490 14.77 -16.10 11.83
CA LEU A 490 14.02 -15.02 12.47
C LEU A 490 12.64 -14.89 11.82
N LEU A 491 11.60 -15.05 12.64
CA LEU A 491 10.19 -14.92 12.24
C LEU A 491 9.52 -13.82 13.08
N ALA A 492 8.31 -13.42 12.69
CA ALA A 492 7.46 -12.62 13.56
C ALA A 492 6.36 -13.49 14.17
N ARG A 493 6.15 -13.34 15.47
CA ARG A 493 5.10 -14.02 16.24
C ARG A 493 3.72 -13.52 15.83
N GLY A 494 2.72 -14.40 15.82
CA GLY A 494 1.35 -14.06 15.42
C GLY A 494 0.71 -13.06 16.37
N SER A 495 0.95 -13.21 17.67
CA SER A 495 0.44 -12.33 18.74
C SER A 495 0.84 -10.86 18.56
N TRP A 496 1.96 -10.57 17.91
CA TRP A 496 2.42 -9.19 17.63
C TRP A 496 1.49 -8.43 16.70
N PHE A 497 0.67 -9.15 15.94
CA PHE A 497 -0.25 -8.59 14.96
C PHE A 497 -1.69 -8.60 15.44
N ARG A 498 -2.00 -9.12 16.64
CA ARG A 498 -3.38 -9.18 17.12
C ARG A 498 -3.92 -7.79 17.44
N ALA A 499 -5.06 -7.43 16.84
CA ALA A 499 -5.69 -6.12 17.05
C ALA A 499 -6.14 -5.96 18.52
N GLU A 500 -6.93 -6.90 19.01
CA GLU A 500 -7.40 -6.99 20.40
C GLU A 500 -6.55 -7.98 21.18
N LEU A 501 -5.68 -7.47 22.07
CA LEU A 501 -4.78 -8.29 22.88
C LEU A 501 -5.56 -9.31 23.73
N GLY A 502 -5.04 -10.52 23.86
CA GLY A 502 -5.67 -11.57 24.67
C GLY A 502 -6.76 -12.38 23.95
N THR A 503 -7.00 -12.12 22.66
CA THR A 503 -8.05 -12.80 21.88
C THR A 503 -7.50 -13.82 20.88
N ASP A 504 -6.22 -14.21 21.03
CA ASP A 504 -5.55 -15.19 20.18
C ASP A 504 -6.11 -16.60 20.39
N GLU A 505 -6.54 -17.24 19.31
CA GLU A 505 -7.09 -18.61 19.34
C GLU A 505 -6.19 -19.63 18.64
N LYS A 506 -5.28 -19.16 17.77
CA LYS A 506 -4.44 -19.99 16.90
C LYS A 506 -3.02 -19.43 16.90
N LEU A 507 -2.04 -20.32 16.90
CA LEU A 507 -0.63 -19.94 16.82
C LEU A 507 -0.25 -19.76 15.35
N PHE A 508 0.36 -18.61 15.05
CA PHE A 508 0.88 -18.32 13.73
C PHE A 508 2.29 -17.76 13.79
N VAL A 509 3.03 -17.94 12.71
CA VAL A 509 4.29 -17.23 12.46
C VAL A 509 4.25 -16.59 11.08
N ARG A 510 4.79 -15.38 10.97
CA ARG A 510 4.97 -14.69 9.69
C ARG A 510 6.41 -14.80 9.22
N ALA A 511 6.62 -15.40 8.07
CA ALA A 511 7.86 -15.34 7.31
C ALA A 511 7.75 -14.30 6.17
N THR A 512 8.87 -13.78 5.68
CA THR A 512 8.90 -12.92 4.48
C THR A 512 9.84 -13.50 3.43
N PHE A 513 9.47 -13.36 2.16
CA PHE A 513 10.29 -13.77 1.01
C PHE A 513 10.87 -12.58 0.22
N ALA A 514 10.86 -11.38 0.81
CA ALA A 514 11.39 -10.15 0.18
C ALA A 514 12.93 -10.04 0.25
N ALA A 515 13.52 -10.29 1.42
CA ALA A 515 14.89 -9.85 1.71
C ALA A 515 15.98 -10.90 1.37
N ALA A 516 15.70 -12.18 1.61
CA ALA A 516 16.68 -13.25 1.47
C ALA A 516 16.91 -13.64 0.00
N SER A 517 18.07 -14.23 -0.32
CA SER A 517 18.29 -14.87 -1.62
C SER A 517 17.41 -16.12 -1.77
N ALA A 518 17.29 -16.67 -2.98
CA ALA A 518 16.52 -17.88 -3.22
C ALA A 518 16.98 -19.06 -2.35
N GLU A 519 18.29 -19.24 -2.25
CA GLU A 519 18.94 -20.30 -1.48
C GLU A 519 18.69 -20.12 0.02
N ASN A 520 18.75 -18.87 0.50
CA ASN A 520 18.50 -18.56 1.91
C ASN A 520 17.00 -18.67 2.28
N ILE A 521 16.08 -18.48 1.33
CA ILE A 521 14.65 -18.76 1.54
C ILE A 521 14.47 -20.26 1.79
N GLU A 522 15.00 -21.11 0.91
CA GLU A 522 14.88 -22.56 1.05
C GLU A 522 15.52 -23.07 2.36
N GLU A 523 16.75 -22.65 2.64
CA GLU A 523 17.46 -23.04 3.86
C GLU A 523 16.74 -22.53 5.12
N GLY A 524 16.19 -21.31 5.08
CA GLY A 524 15.40 -20.76 6.18
C GLY A 524 14.15 -21.60 6.49
N VAL A 525 13.42 -22.03 5.45
CA VAL A 525 12.26 -22.91 5.61
C VAL A 525 12.66 -24.31 6.08
N ARG A 526 13.76 -24.86 5.56
CA ARG A 526 14.30 -26.15 6.03
C ARG A 526 14.59 -26.12 7.53
N ARG A 527 15.29 -25.09 7.99
CA ARG A 527 15.62 -24.88 9.40
C ARG A 527 14.38 -24.65 10.27
N LEU A 528 13.37 -23.96 9.75
CA LEU A 528 12.07 -23.83 10.44
C LEU A 528 11.39 -25.20 10.59
N GLY A 529 11.39 -26.03 9.56
CA GLY A 529 10.85 -27.39 9.63
C GLY A 529 11.52 -28.23 10.71
N ASP A 530 12.84 -28.11 10.85
CA ASP A 530 13.59 -28.77 11.92
C ASP A 530 13.24 -28.21 13.31
N ALA A 531 13.13 -26.88 13.45
CA ALA A 531 12.71 -26.25 14.71
C ALA A 531 11.31 -26.71 15.16
N LEU A 532 10.35 -26.76 14.24
CA LEU A 532 8.99 -27.21 14.54
C LEU A 532 8.97 -28.68 14.95
N ARG A 533 9.73 -29.56 14.26
CA ARG A 533 9.85 -30.97 14.64
C ARG A 533 10.46 -31.15 16.02
N ASP A 534 11.46 -30.34 16.38
CA ASP A 534 12.11 -30.43 17.69
C ASP A 534 11.20 -29.93 18.82
N GLU A 535 10.42 -28.86 18.58
CA GLU A 535 9.59 -28.23 19.62
C GLU A 535 8.21 -28.89 19.82
N THR A 536 7.70 -29.61 18.80
CA THR A 536 6.32 -30.16 18.82
C THR A 536 6.26 -31.68 18.95
N ARG A 537 7.38 -32.34 19.28
CA ARG A 537 7.48 -33.79 19.45
C ARG A 537 7.85 -34.23 20.86
#